data_AF-A0A2D4IAN4-F1
#
_entry.id   AF-A0A2D4IAN4-F1
#
_cell.length_a   1.000
_cell.length_b   1.000
_cell.length_c   1.000
_cell.angle_alpha   90.00
_cell.angle_beta   90.00
_cell.angle_gamma   90.00
#
_symmetry.space_group_name_H-M   'P 1'
#
loop_
_entity.id
_entity.type
_entity.pdbx_description
1 polymer ?
#
loop_
_entity_poly.entity_id
_entity_poly.type
_entity_poly.pdbx_seq_one_letter_code
_entity_poly.pdbx_strand_id
1 'polypeptide(L)'
;MKWLGLSLAALLLALAGPGARGEEGLDFPEYDGIDRVIDVNLKNYKGVLKKYEVLALLYHEPVGEDKASQRQFELEELILELAAQVLEDKGVGFGLVDAEKDAAVAKKIRAG
;
A
#
# COMPACT_ATOMS: atom_id res chain seq x y z
N MET A 1 -0.72 -45.10 44.37
CA MET A 1 0.48 -44.56 43.70
C MET A 1 0.22 -44.19 42.23
N LYS A 2 -0.12 -45.14 41.34
CA LYS A 2 -0.35 -44.86 39.89
C LYS A 2 -1.50 -43.89 39.58
N TRP A 3 -2.60 -43.97 40.34
CA TRP A 3 -3.79 -43.15 40.12
C TRP A 3 -3.61 -41.69 40.56
N LEU A 4 -2.77 -41.46 41.59
CA LEU A 4 -2.42 -40.11 42.04
C LEU A 4 -1.64 -39.34 40.96
N GLY A 5 -0.73 -40.03 40.25
CA GLY A 5 0.03 -39.44 39.16
C GLY A 5 -0.85 -39.06 37.97
N LEU A 6 -1.84 -39.91 37.64
CA LEU A 6 -2.80 -39.62 36.58
C LEU A 6 -3.73 -38.46 36.93
N SER A 7 -4.23 -38.39 38.17
CA SER A 7 -5.05 -37.26 38.62
C SER A 7 -4.26 -35.96 38.65
N LEU A 8 -2.97 -36.00 39.02
CA LEU A 8 -2.12 -34.82 39.04
C LEU A 8 -1.79 -34.33 37.62
N ALA A 9 -1.52 -35.25 36.69
CA ALA A 9 -1.29 -34.91 35.28
C ALA A 9 -2.55 -34.31 34.62
N ALA A 10 -3.73 -34.86 34.89
CA ALA A 10 -5.00 -34.31 34.40
C ALA A 10 -5.29 -32.92 34.98
N LEU A 11 -4.97 -32.70 36.26
CA LEU A 11 -5.11 -31.39 36.91
C LEU A 11 -4.15 -30.35 36.31
N LEU A 12 -2.89 -30.73 36.02
CA LEU A 12 -1.92 -29.85 35.37
C LEU A 12 -2.33 -29.48 33.94
N LEU A 13 -2.86 -30.42 33.16
CA LEU A 13 -3.38 -30.17 31.80
C LEU A 13 -4.63 -29.29 31.80
N ALA A 14 -5.52 -29.44 32.80
CA ALA A 14 -6.70 -28.59 32.94
C ALA A 14 -6.35 -27.17 33.40
N LEU A 15 -5.29 -27.00 34.19
CA LEU A 15 -4.76 -25.69 34.60
C LEU A 15 -3.97 -24.99 33.48
N ALA A 16 -3.40 -25.75 32.53
CA ALA A 16 -2.85 -25.24 31.28
C ALA A 16 -3.94 -24.91 30.24
N GLY A 17 -5.07 -24.34 30.71
CA GLY A 17 -6.24 -23.99 29.90
C GLY A 17 -5.90 -23.11 28.68
N PRO A 18 -6.88 -22.85 27.79
CA PRO A 18 -6.70 -22.25 26.45
C PRO A 18 -6.21 -20.79 26.45
N GLY A 19 -5.67 -20.28 27.56
CA GLY A 19 -5.12 -18.94 27.74
C GLY A 19 -3.79 -18.69 27.05
N ALA A 20 -3.22 -19.67 26.33
CA ALA A 20 -2.17 -19.43 25.34
C ALA A 20 -2.78 -18.78 24.09
N ARG A 21 -3.38 -17.60 24.25
CA ARG A 21 -3.62 -16.69 23.12
C ARG A 21 -2.24 -16.21 22.70
N GLY A 22 -1.74 -16.74 21.59
CA GLY A 22 -0.57 -16.15 20.93
C GLY A 22 -0.84 -14.66 20.72
N GLU A 23 0.19 -13.83 20.88
CA GLU A 23 0.06 -12.40 20.58
C GLU A 23 -0.49 -12.24 19.16
N GLU A 24 -1.48 -11.36 19.00
CA GLU A 24 -1.93 -10.94 17.66
C GLU A 24 -0.69 -10.42 16.94
N GLY A 25 -0.33 -11.10 15.84
CA GLY A 25 0.91 -10.85 15.14
C GLY A 25 0.94 -9.47 14.50
N LEU A 26 2.05 -9.13 13.85
CA LEU A 26 2.11 -7.95 13.01
C LEU A 26 1.20 -8.14 11.80
N ASP A 27 0.12 -7.38 11.72
CA ASP A 27 -0.73 -7.32 10.54
C ASP A 27 -0.09 -6.39 9.49
N PHE A 28 -0.01 -6.87 8.26
CA PHE A 28 0.37 -6.03 7.13
C PHE A 28 -0.84 -5.20 6.69
N PRO A 29 -0.62 -3.95 6.25
CA PRO A 29 -1.69 -3.15 5.70
C PRO A 29 -2.24 -3.81 4.44
N GLU A 30 -3.56 -3.95 4.37
CA GLU A 30 -4.29 -4.34 3.17
C GLU A 30 -4.81 -3.09 2.46
N TYR A 31 -4.83 -3.12 1.13
CA TYR A 31 -5.40 -2.02 0.35
C TYR A 31 -6.90 -1.91 0.64
N ASP A 32 -7.34 -0.72 1.04
CA ASP A 32 -8.73 -0.47 1.42
C ASP A 32 -9.68 -0.18 0.25
N GLY A 33 -9.16 -0.11 -0.98
CA GLY A 33 -9.94 0.14 -2.18
C GLY A 33 -10.20 1.62 -2.47
N ILE A 34 -9.61 2.55 -1.72
CA ILE A 34 -9.77 3.99 -1.93
C ILE A 34 -8.62 4.52 -2.80
N ASP A 35 -8.97 5.10 -3.94
CA ASP A 35 -8.02 5.71 -4.87
C ASP A 35 -7.39 6.98 -4.27
N ARG A 36 -6.07 6.95 -4.08
CA ARG A 36 -5.24 8.04 -3.55
C ARG A 36 -4.18 8.49 -4.57
N VAL A 37 -3.83 7.64 -5.54
CA VAL A 37 -2.88 7.99 -6.60
C VAL A 37 -3.55 8.93 -7.59
N ILE A 38 -2.86 10.03 -7.90
CA ILE A 38 -3.43 11.10 -8.74
C ILE A 38 -2.92 10.97 -10.17
N ASP A 39 -3.81 10.96 -11.16
CA ASP A 39 -3.44 11.25 -12.55
C ASP A 39 -3.02 12.72 -12.70
N VAL A 40 -1.72 12.99 -12.82
CA VAL A 40 -1.15 14.34 -12.83
C VAL A 40 -1.00 14.84 -14.25
N ASN A 41 -1.83 15.82 -14.60
CA ASN A 41 -1.91 16.40 -15.93
C ASN A 41 -1.84 17.94 -15.91
N LEU A 42 -1.84 18.57 -17.09
CA LEU A 42 -1.69 20.03 -17.23
C LEU A 42 -2.74 20.84 -16.46
N LYS A 43 -3.92 20.25 -16.17
CA LYS A 43 -5.01 20.95 -15.49
C LYS A 43 -4.77 21.01 -13.98
N ASN A 44 -4.14 19.99 -13.39
CA ASN A 44 -4.07 19.84 -11.93
C ASN A 44 -2.64 19.93 -11.36
N TYR A 45 -1.56 19.79 -12.15
CA TYR A 45 -0.19 19.64 -11.65
C TYR A 45 0.25 20.72 -10.65
N LYS A 46 -0.10 22.00 -10.88
CA LYS A 46 0.26 23.09 -9.96
C LYS A 46 -0.43 22.96 -8.60
N GLY A 47 -1.65 22.44 -8.58
CA GLY A 47 -2.40 22.20 -7.35
C GLY A 47 -1.81 21.03 -6.58
N VAL A 48 -1.52 19.93 -7.28
CA VAL A 48 -0.91 18.73 -6.69
C VAL A 48 0.46 19.04 -6.08
N LEU A 49 1.34 19.73 -6.81
CA LEU A 49 2.67 20.13 -6.31
C LEU A 49 2.63 21.04 -5.08
N LYS A 50 1.53 21.75 -4.85
CA LYS A 50 1.35 22.61 -3.67
C LYS A 50 0.67 21.90 -2.50
N LYS A 51 -0.07 20.82 -2.77
CA LYS A 51 -0.89 20.13 -1.78
C LYS A 51 -0.05 19.27 -0.85
N TYR A 52 1.02 18.66 -1.38
CA TYR A 52 1.84 17.70 -0.66
C TYR A 52 3.23 18.27 -0.38
N GLU A 53 3.76 17.99 0.82
CA GLU A 53 5.14 18.38 1.17
C GLU A 53 6.16 17.55 0.39
N VAL A 54 5.84 16.26 0.20
CA VAL A 54 6.58 15.32 -0.64
C VAL A 54 5.62 14.72 -1.65
N LEU A 55 5.99 14.74 -2.94
CA LEU A 55 5.21 14.14 -4.01
C LEU A 55 6.08 13.15 -4.78
N ALA A 56 5.69 11.87 -4.75
CA ALA A 56 6.28 10.84 -5.58
C ALA A 56 5.50 10.73 -6.90
N LEU A 57 6.20 10.79 -8.03
CA LEU A 57 5.61 10.68 -9.35
C LEU A 57 6.18 9.49 -10.10
N LEU A 58 5.31 8.58 -10.52
CA LEU A 58 5.66 7.55 -11.49
C LEU A 58 5.50 8.14 -12.90
N TYR A 59 6.62 8.42 -13.54
CA TYR A 59 6.66 8.73 -14.97
C TYR A 59 6.68 7.42 -15.74
N HIS A 60 5.64 7.16 -16.52
CA HIS A 60 5.45 5.88 -17.22
C HIS A 60 5.14 6.09 -18.71
N GLU A 61 5.50 5.10 -19.53
CA GLU A 61 5.09 5.06 -20.94
C GLU A 61 3.57 4.78 -21.04
N PRO A 62 2.92 5.12 -22.16
CA PRO A 62 1.55 4.71 -22.40
C PRO A 62 1.40 3.20 -22.31
N VAL A 63 0.37 2.77 -21.58
CA VAL A 63 0.10 1.35 -21.39
C VAL A 63 -0.42 0.76 -22.71
N GLY A 64 0.21 -0.32 -23.16
CA GLY A 64 -0.20 -1.04 -24.37
C GLY A 64 -1.60 -1.65 -24.24
N GLU A 65 -2.23 -1.95 -25.37
CA GLU A 65 -3.57 -2.56 -25.40
C GLU A 65 -3.58 -4.06 -25.03
N ASP A 66 -2.41 -4.69 -24.89
CA ASP A 66 -2.33 -6.09 -24.52
C ASP A 66 -2.58 -6.30 -23.01
N LYS A 67 -3.16 -7.46 -22.69
CA LYS A 67 -3.57 -7.79 -21.32
C LYS A 67 -2.40 -7.91 -20.34
N ALA A 68 -1.20 -8.25 -20.81
CA ALA A 68 -0.06 -8.43 -19.92
C ALA A 68 0.46 -7.05 -19.47
N SER A 69 0.59 -6.11 -20.41
CA SER A 69 0.97 -4.72 -20.12
C SER A 69 -0.04 -4.03 -19.20
N GLN A 70 -1.34 -4.21 -19.46
CA GLN A 70 -2.39 -3.65 -18.58
C GLN A 70 -2.29 -4.18 -17.16
N ARG A 71 -2.14 -5.50 -16.97
CA ARG A 71 -2.00 -6.09 -15.63
C ARG A 71 -0.73 -5.66 -14.91
N GLN A 72 0.36 -5.48 -15.64
CA GLN A 72 1.59 -5.00 -15.02
C GLN A 72 1.40 -3.58 -14.49
N PHE A 73 0.78 -2.71 -15.30
CA PHE A 73 0.49 -1.34 -14.88
C PHE A 73 -0.50 -1.28 -13.71
N GLU A 74 -1.56 -2.09 -13.75
CA GLU A 74 -2.52 -2.23 -12.63
C GLU A 74 -1.81 -2.65 -11.33
N LEU A 75 -0.82 -3.56 -11.41
CA LEU A 75 -0.04 -3.97 -10.24
C LEU A 75 0.85 -2.83 -9.73
N GLU A 76 1.49 -2.08 -10.63
CA GLU A 76 2.32 -0.92 -10.26
C GLU A 76 1.46 0.17 -9.60
N GLU A 77 0.29 0.48 -10.15
CA GLU A 77 -0.67 1.40 -9.56
C GLU A 77 -1.13 0.94 -8.18
N LEU A 78 -1.48 -0.34 -8.02
CA LEU A 78 -1.89 -0.90 -6.72
C LEU A 78 -0.78 -0.81 -5.65
N ILE A 79 0.48 -0.97 -6.04
CA ILE A 79 1.62 -0.78 -5.13
C ILE A 79 1.69 0.68 -4.66
N LEU A 80 1.50 1.64 -5.58
CA LEU A 80 1.48 3.06 -5.23
C LEU A 80 0.27 3.42 -4.37
N GLU A 81 -0.89 2.81 -4.62
CA GLU A 81 -2.09 3.01 -3.81
C GLU A 81 -1.88 2.55 -2.37
N LEU A 82 -1.30 1.37 -2.17
CA LEU A 82 -0.98 0.88 -0.83
C LEU A 82 0.07 1.78 -0.14
N ALA A 83 1.08 2.25 -0.87
CA ALA A 83 2.07 3.18 -0.33
C ALA A 83 1.45 4.53 0.06
N ALA A 84 0.53 5.04 -0.77
CA ALA A 84 -0.22 6.27 -0.50
C ALA A 84 -1.10 6.12 0.73
N GLN A 85 -1.78 4.99 0.90
CA GLN A 85 -2.57 4.68 2.09
C GLN A 85 -1.71 4.70 3.36
N VAL A 86 -0.55 4.05 3.34
CA VAL A 86 0.35 3.96 4.51
C VAL A 86 0.97 5.31 4.87
N LEU A 87 1.16 6.21 3.89
CA LEU A 87 1.85 7.49 4.07
C LEU A 87 0.92 8.72 4.06
N GLU A 88 -0.40 8.51 3.98
CA GLU A 88 -1.40 9.57 3.91
C GLU A 88 -1.28 10.55 5.09
N ASP A 89 -1.08 10.02 6.30
CA ASP A 89 -0.91 10.80 7.53
C ASP A 89 0.40 11.61 7.58
N LYS A 90 1.35 11.32 6.68
CA LYS A 90 2.66 12.00 6.58
C LYS A 90 2.68 13.08 5.52
N GLY A 91 1.56 13.35 4.86
CA GLY A 91 1.48 14.38 3.82
C GLY A 91 2.26 14.04 2.54
N VAL A 92 2.53 12.75 2.29
CA VAL A 92 3.17 12.28 1.06
C VAL A 92 2.10 12.00 0.01
N GLY A 93 2.20 12.64 -1.15
CA GLY A 93 1.34 12.37 -2.30
C GLY A 93 1.98 11.41 -3.27
N PHE A 94 1.14 10.67 -4.01
CA PHE A 94 1.56 9.82 -5.11
C PHE A 94 0.78 10.20 -6.37
N GLY A 95 1.43 10.12 -7.52
CA GLY A 95 0.78 10.42 -8.79
C GLY A 95 1.45 9.76 -9.99
N LEU A 96 0.70 9.69 -11.08
CA LEU A 96 1.10 9.17 -12.37
C LEU A 96 1.29 10.32 -13.34
N VAL A 97 2.30 10.21 -14.21
CA VAL A 97 2.52 11.14 -15.32
C VAL A 97 2.82 10.31 -16.57
N ASP A 98 1.88 10.30 -17.52
CA ASP A 98 2.03 9.61 -18.80
C ASP A 98 3.03 10.35 -19.71
N ALA A 99 4.00 9.61 -20.24
CA ALA A 99 5.10 10.13 -21.05
C ALA A 99 4.65 10.82 -22.33
N GLU A 100 3.52 10.38 -22.91
CA GLU A 100 2.98 10.96 -24.14
C GLU A 100 1.87 11.96 -23.85
N LYS A 101 0.86 11.55 -23.07
CA LYS A 101 -0.33 12.40 -22.80
C LYS A 101 0.03 13.61 -21.96
N ASP A 102 0.98 13.46 -21.03
CA ASP A 102 1.37 14.48 -20.06
C ASP A 102 2.83 14.92 -20.22
N ALA A 103 3.40 14.73 -21.41
CA ALA A 103 4.76 15.16 -21.77
C ALA A 103 5.06 16.62 -21.41
N ALA A 104 4.07 17.50 -21.59
CA ALA A 104 4.19 18.92 -21.26
C ALA A 104 4.31 19.16 -19.73
N VAL A 105 3.66 18.34 -18.92
CA VAL A 105 3.80 18.36 -17.45
C VAL A 105 5.17 17.84 -17.05
N ALA A 106 5.58 16.68 -17.56
CA ALA A 106 6.89 16.09 -17.26
C ALA A 106 8.03 17.07 -17.56
N LYS A 107 7.96 17.76 -18.71
CA LYS A 107 8.93 18.81 -19.07
C LYS A 107 8.93 19.98 -18.08
N LYS A 108 7.76 20.42 -17.61
CA LYS A 108 7.63 21.52 -16.64
C LYS A 108 8.17 21.15 -15.27
N ILE A 109 7.91 19.95 -14.80
CA ILE A 109 8.35 19.46 -13.48
C ILE A 109 9.87 19.27 -13.47
N ARG A 110 10.45 18.69 -14.53
CA ARG A 110 11.90 18.47 -14.64
C ARG A 110 12.71 19.78 -14.75
N ALA A 111 12.12 20.84 -15.29
CA ALA A 111 12.79 22.12 -15.49
C ALA A 111 12.72 23.06 -14.26
N GLY A 112 12.07 22.63 -13.18
CA GLY A 112 11.93 23.37 -11.92
C GLY A 112 13.12 23.23 -10.99
#